data_AF-A0A3E0HIF2-F1
#
_entry.id   AF-A0A3E0HIF2-F1
#
_cell.length_a   1.000
_cell.length_b   1.000
_cell.length_c   1.000
_cell.angle_alpha   90.00
_cell.angle_beta   90.00
_cell.angle_gamma   90.00
#
_symmetry.space_group_name_H-M   'P 1'
#
loop_
_entity.id
_entity.type
_entity.pdbx_description
1 polymer ?
#
loop_
_entity_poly.entity_id
_entity_poly.type
_entity_poly.pdbx_seq_one_letter_code
_entity_poly.pdbx_strand_id
1 'polypeptide(L)'
;MSAEALDKITNGLPDTWDGYLRGRGRSLRAANRPETTRYNYLLAASQLARYLAEYSPDPEADAAAQNPTEVTRAHIEHFQAWMIDARYPRPASNW
;
A
#
# COMPACT_ATOMS: atom_id res chain seq x y z
N MET A 1 -12.70 -8.33 9.91
CA MET A 1 -11.26 -8.53 9.68
C MET A 1 -10.70 -8.97 11.01
N SER A 2 -10.11 -10.15 11.06
CA SER A 2 -9.44 -10.67 12.25
C SER A 2 -8.21 -9.83 12.58
N ALA A 3 -7.76 -9.88 13.84
CA ALA A 3 -6.50 -9.26 14.27
C ALA A 3 -5.31 -9.86 13.51
N GLU A 4 -5.32 -11.18 13.32
CA GLU A 4 -4.30 -11.93 12.58
C GLU A 4 -4.14 -11.46 11.13
N ALA A 5 -5.25 -11.20 10.42
CA ALA A 5 -5.18 -10.68 9.05
C ALA A 5 -4.55 -9.28 8.99
N LEU A 6 -4.81 -8.44 10.00
CA LEU A 6 -4.21 -7.11 10.09
C LEU A 6 -2.72 -7.20 10.39
N ASP A 7 -2.32 -8.06 11.33
CA ASP A 7 -0.91 -8.26 11.67
C ASP A 7 -0.11 -8.78 10.47
N LYS A 8 -0.70 -9.67 9.66
CA LYS A 8 -0.08 -10.12 8.40
C LYS A 8 0.12 -8.99 7.40
N ILE A 9 -0.85 -8.07 7.28
CA ILE A 9 -0.79 -6.94 6.35
C ILE A 9 0.29 -5.92 6.78
N THR A 10 0.43 -5.67 8.08
CA THR A 10 1.34 -4.66 8.62
C THR A 10 2.73 -5.18 8.97
N ASN A 11 2.94 -6.50 8.94
CA ASN A 11 4.25 -7.11 9.20
C ASN A 11 5.33 -6.53 8.28
N GLY A 12 6.44 -6.10 8.89
CA GLY A 12 7.61 -5.53 8.20
C GLY A 12 7.44 -4.10 7.73
N LEU A 13 6.31 -3.43 8.00
CA LEU A 13 6.14 -2.01 7.71
C LEU A 13 6.73 -1.15 8.83
N PRO A 14 7.17 0.09 8.53
CA PRO A 14 7.52 1.08 9.55
C PRO A 14 6.37 1.35 10.53
N ASP A 15 6.70 1.71 11.77
CA ASP A 15 5.73 1.91 12.86
C ASP A 15 4.64 2.95 12.54
N THR A 16 4.98 3.99 11.77
CA THR A 16 4.04 5.03 11.30
C THR A 16 2.97 4.44 10.37
N TRP A 17 3.36 3.52 9.48
CA TRP A 17 2.47 2.81 8.58
C TRP A 17 1.63 1.77 9.33
N ASP A 18 2.20 1.01 10.27
CA ASP A 18 1.44 0.09 11.13
C ASP A 18 0.36 0.86 11.91
N GLY A 19 0.75 1.94 12.60
CA GLY A 19 -0.15 2.80 13.34
C GLY A 19 -1.26 3.39 12.48
N TYR A 20 -0.90 3.93 11.31
CA TYR A 20 -1.86 4.45 10.34
C TYR A 20 -2.86 3.38 9.87
N LEU A 21 -2.40 2.19 9.47
CA LEU A 21 -3.26 1.12 8.97
C LEU A 21 -4.18 0.56 10.05
N ARG A 22 -3.71 0.43 11.30
CA ARG A 22 -4.55 0.04 12.44
C ARG A 22 -5.61 1.10 12.73
N GLY A 23 -5.23 2.38 12.73
CA GLY A 23 -6.16 3.51 12.89
C GLY A 23 -7.22 3.57 11.77
N ARG A 24 -6.79 3.37 10.53
CA ARG A 24 -7.67 3.30 9.36
C ARG A 24 -8.61 2.10 9.44
N GLY A 25 -8.13 0.94 9.89
CA GLY A 25 -8.94 -0.25 10.11
C GLY A 25 -10.06 -0.02 11.15
N ARG A 26 -9.76 0.66 12.26
CA ARG A 26 -10.77 1.08 13.25
C ARG A 26 -11.81 2.04 12.63
N SER A 27 -11.35 3.03 11.86
CA SER A 27 -12.22 4.02 11.21
C SER A 27 -13.18 3.38 10.19
N LEU A 28 -12.68 2.47 9.35
CA LEU A 28 -13.52 1.76 8.38
C LEU A 28 -14.53 0.81 9.05
N ARG A 29 -14.16 0.22 10.19
CA ARG A 29 -15.09 -0.58 11.01
C ARG A 29 -16.20 0.29 11.58
N ALA A 30 -15.86 1.46 12.13
CA ALA A 30 -16.84 2.42 12.65
C ALA A 30 -17.81 2.90 11.55
N ALA A 31 -17.34 3.03 10.31
CA ALA A 31 -18.16 3.35 9.14
C ALA A 31 -18.96 2.15 8.58
N ASN A 32 -19.05 1.03 9.31
CA ASN A 32 -19.77 -0.19 8.93
C ASN A 32 -19.38 -0.77 7.55
N ARG A 33 -18.11 -0.64 7.16
CA ARG A 33 -17.62 -1.22 5.90
C ARG A 33 -17.48 -2.74 6.02
N PRO A 34 -17.93 -3.51 5.00
CA PRO A 34 -17.77 -4.96 4.98
C PRO A 34 -16.33 -5.40 5.21
N GLU A 35 -16.15 -6.58 5.77
CA GLU A 35 -14.83 -7.14 6.05
C GLU A 35 -13.93 -7.22 4.82
N THR A 36 -14.47 -7.69 3.70
CA THR A 36 -13.76 -7.79 2.42
C THR A 36 -13.32 -6.41 1.92
N THR A 37 -14.18 -5.39 2.01
CA THR A 37 -13.84 -4.01 1.65
C THR A 37 -12.71 -3.46 2.53
N ARG A 38 -12.79 -3.68 3.85
CA ARG A 38 -11.75 -3.26 4.79
C ARG A 38 -10.41 -3.90 4.47
N TYR A 39 -10.41 -5.22 4.25
CA TYR A 39 -9.22 -5.97 3.88
C TYR A 39 -8.59 -5.42 2.60
N ASN A 40 -9.38 -5.23 1.53
CA ASN A 40 -8.88 -4.74 0.24
C ASN A 40 -8.25 -3.35 0.35
N TYR A 41 -8.85 -2.44 1.12
CA TYR A 41 -8.31 -1.08 1.29
C TYR A 41 -6.99 -1.07 2.06
N LEU A 42 -6.90 -1.87 3.14
CA LEU A 42 -5.69 -1.95 3.94
C LEU A 42 -4.57 -2.70 3.21
N LEU A 43 -4.91 -3.73 2.43
CA LEU A 43 -3.97 -4.43 1.56
C LEU A 43 -3.39 -3.51 0.48
N ALA A 44 -4.23 -2.72 -0.19
CA ALA A 44 -3.76 -1.78 -1.21
C ALA A 44 -2.78 -0.74 -0.63
N ALA A 45 -3.09 -0.20 0.56
CA ALA A 45 -2.22 0.75 1.24
C ALA A 45 -0.89 0.11 1.71
N SER A 46 -0.92 -1.14 2.17
CA SER A 46 0.31 -1.84 2.57
C SER A 46 1.17 -2.25 1.36
N GLN A 47 0.56 -2.50 0.20
CA GLN A 47 1.28 -2.71 -1.05
C GLN A 47 1.94 -1.43 -1.54
N LEU A 48 1.28 -0.28 -1.40
CA LEU A 48 1.87 1.02 -1.70
C LEU A 48 3.10 1.30 -0.82
N ALA A 49 3.01 1.06 0.49
CA ALA A 49 4.14 1.25 1.41
C ALA A 49 5.37 0.41 1.01
N ARG A 50 5.15 -0.85 0.64
CA ARG A 50 6.23 -1.75 0.16
C ARG A 50 6.77 -1.32 -1.20
N TYR A 51 5.91 -0.87 -2.10
CA TYR A 51 6.33 -0.30 -3.37
C TYR A 51 7.26 0.90 -3.19
N LEU A 52 6.91 1.82 -2.29
CA LEU A 52 7.73 2.99 -1.99
C LEU A 52 9.11 2.61 -1.45
N ALA A 53 9.19 1.56 -0.64
CA ALA A 53 10.45 1.10 -0.04
C ALA A 53 11.36 0.32 -1.01
N GLU A 54 10.79 -0.46 -1.94
CA GLU A 54 11.56 -1.46 -2.70
C GLU A 54 11.62 -1.20 -4.22
N TYR A 55 10.62 -0.52 -4.78
CA TYR A 55 10.41 -0.50 -6.23
C TYR A 55 10.27 0.90 -6.81
N SER A 56 10.05 1.93 -5.99
CA SER A 56 9.87 3.29 -6.48
C SER A 56 11.19 3.85 -7.04
N PRO A 57 11.20 4.38 -8.28
CA PRO A 57 12.36 5.06 -8.83
C PRO A 57 12.46 6.52 -8.37
N ASP A 58 11.51 7.01 -7.58
CA ASP A 58 11.45 8.38 -7.10
C ASP A 58 12.46 8.57 -5.96
N PRO A 59 13.44 9.50 -6.08
CA PRO A 59 14.42 9.75 -5.03
C PRO A 59 13.81 10.26 -3.71
N GLU A 60 12.59 10.79 -3.74
CA GLU A 60 11.87 11.26 -2.54
C GLU A 60 10.95 10.17 -1.95
N ALA A 61 10.95 8.95 -2.52
CA ALA A 61 10.11 7.85 -2.04
C ALA A 61 10.46 7.40 -0.62
N ASP A 62 11.70 7.56 -0.18
CA ASP A 62 12.16 7.12 1.16
C ASP A 62 11.34 7.77 2.28
N ALA A 63 11.04 9.07 2.16
CA ALA A 63 10.23 9.78 3.16
C ALA A 63 8.80 9.20 3.23
N ALA A 64 8.21 8.89 2.07
CA ALA A 64 6.87 8.29 1.97
C ALA A 64 6.85 6.81 2.35
N ALA A 65 7.94 6.08 2.13
CA ALA A 65 8.12 4.71 2.61
C ALA A 65 8.13 4.68 4.14
N GLN A 66 8.72 5.68 4.78
CA GLN A 66 8.78 5.79 6.24
C GLN A 66 7.58 6.50 6.88
N ASN A 67 6.81 7.29 6.13
CA ASN A 67 5.69 8.04 6.70
C ASN A 67 4.54 8.21 5.69
N PRO A 68 3.33 7.69 5.98
CA PRO A 68 2.19 7.80 5.07
C PRO A 68 1.73 9.25 4.80
N THR A 69 2.13 10.24 5.61
CA THR A 69 1.78 11.66 5.35
C THR A 69 2.58 12.29 4.22
N GLU A 70 3.74 11.71 3.87
CA GLU A 70 4.58 12.17 2.76
C GLU A 70 4.14 11.55 1.42
N VAL A 71 3.10 10.71 1.42
CA VAL A 71 2.56 10.11 0.20
C VAL A 71 1.91 11.18 -0.67
N THR A 72 2.47 11.40 -1.85
CA THR A 72 1.96 12.34 -2.84
C THR A 72 1.05 11.65 -3.84
N ARG A 73 0.36 12.44 -4.68
CA ARG A 73 -0.40 11.90 -5.81
C ARG A 73 0.50 11.17 -6.82
N ALA A 74 1.71 11.70 -7.06
CA ALA A 74 2.67 11.11 -7.99
C ALA A 74 3.09 9.70 -7.55
N HIS A 75 3.32 9.49 -6.25
CA HIS A 75 3.59 8.17 -5.68
C HIS A 75 2.48 7.16 -5.99
N ILE A 76 1.22 7.58 -5.88
CA ILE A 76 0.06 6.72 -6.15
C ILE A 76 -0.04 6.39 -7.63
N GLU A 77 0.14 7.37 -8.51
CA GLU A 77 0.09 7.18 -9.97
C GLU A 77 1.20 6.24 -10.45
N HIS A 78 2.43 6.41 -9.95
CA HIS A 78 3.54 5.51 -10.25
C HIS A 78 3.32 4.09 -9.71
N PHE A 79 2.78 3.95 -8.49
CA PHE A 79 2.41 2.64 -7.95
C PHE A 79 1.34 1.95 -8.81
N GLN A 80 0.34 2.69 -9.29
CA GLN A 80 -0.70 2.14 -10.17
C GLN A 80 -0.12 1.67 -11.51
N ALA A 81 0.75 2.48 -12.12
CA ALA A 81 1.44 2.11 -13.36
C ALA A 81 2.29 0.84 -13.16
N TRP A 82 3.09 0.80 -12.08
CA TRP A 82 3.90 -0.36 -11.71
C TRP A 82 3.04 -1.62 -11.47
N MET A 83 1.90 -1.51 -10.80
CA MET A 83 0.98 -2.63 -10.57
C MET A 83 0.41 -3.21 -11.88
N ILE A 84 0.17 -2.36 -12.89
CA ILE A 84 -0.28 -2.79 -14.22
C ILE A 84 0.85 -3.53 -14.93
N ASP A 85 2.04 -2.95 -14.97
CA ASP A 85 3.20 -3.52 -15.66
C ASP A 85 3.67 -4.83 -15.02
N ALA A 86 3.69 -4.91 -13.68
CA ALA A 86 4.10 -6.12 -12.94
C ALA A 86 3.12 -7.29 -13.10
N ARG A 87 1.83 -7.02 -13.32
CA ARG A 87 0.78 -8.05 -13.50
C ARG A 87 0.57 -8.45 -14.96
N TYR A 88 0.94 -7.57 -15.88
CA TYR A 88 0.89 -7.80 -17.32
C TYR A 88 2.26 -7.50 -17.92
N PRO A 89 3.28 -8.35 -17.65
CA PRO A 89 4.58 -8.17 -18.26
C PRO A 89 4.38 -8.14 -19.78
N ARG A 90 4.72 -7.01 -20.41
CA ARG A 90 4.63 -6.90 -21.87
C ARG A 90 5.43 -8.06 -22.46
N PRO A 91 4.84 -8.91 -23.31
CA PRO A 91 5.66 -9.79 -24.13
C PRO A 91 6.63 -8.88 -24.89
N ALA A 92 7.91 -9.23 -24.87
CA ALA A 92 8.93 -8.51 -25.63
C ALA A 92 8.42 -8.34 -27.07
N SER A 93 8.24 -7.08 -27.47
CA SER A 93 7.82 -6.75 -28.83
C SER A 93 8.96 -7.12 -29.77
N ASN A 94 8.87 -8.29 -30.39
CA ASN A 94 9.72 -8.69 -31.50
C ASN A 94 9.28 -7.91 -32.73
N TRP A 95 9.84 -6.71 -32.93
CA TRP A 95 9.79 -5.95 -34.17
C TRP A 95 11.21 -5.81 -34.72
#